data_AF-A0A2V8E3F1-F1
#
_entry.id   AF-A0A2V8E3F1-F1
#
_cell.length_a   1.000
_cell.length_b   1.000
_cell.length_c   1.000
_cell.angle_alpha   90.00
_cell.angle_beta   90.00
_cell.angle_gamma   90.00
#
_symmetry.space_group_name_H-M   'P 1'
#
loop_
_entity.id
_entity.type
_entity.pdbx_description
1 polymer ?
#
loop_
_entity_poly.entity_id
_entity_poly.type
_entity_poly.pdbx_seq_one_letter_code
_entity_poly.pdbx_strand_id
1 'polypeptide(L)'
;MTREQNLKTRAEQLARHEEKKKFAADWIAAHGTPEQQVRQSAGVLPIEEAIDAMTDFAFGPFVDRPRYVPDGVSRIQEVLKCRLLAGGETTVTAADVAVSSTNAETMTAAQWAAINEFRAVLPDATVVLRIHSVSWKKDRSIAVPCFGVLVTQRFGPFTLRREFEDSRRPEP
;
A
#
# COMPACT_ATOMS: atom_id res chain seq x y z
N MET A 1 1.67 14.29 31.64
CA MET A 1 2.73 13.31 31.32
C MET A 1 3.98 13.70 32.06
N THR A 2 4.58 12.77 32.81
CA THR A 2 5.71 13.04 33.71
C THR A 2 7.04 12.83 32.98
N ARG A 3 8.10 13.57 33.34
CA ARG A 3 9.44 13.52 32.70
C ARG A 3 10.00 12.10 32.54
N GLU A 4 9.73 11.20 33.49
CA GLU A 4 10.13 9.78 33.44
C GLU A 4 9.40 8.98 32.35
N GLN A 5 8.11 9.24 32.10
CA GLN A 5 7.36 8.59 31.03
C GLN A 5 7.93 8.96 29.66
N ASN A 6 8.30 10.24 29.46
CA ASN A 6 8.90 10.71 28.21
C ASN A 6 10.27 10.06 27.96
N LEU A 7 11.10 9.92 29.00
CA LEU A 7 12.40 9.25 28.90
C LEU A 7 12.26 7.77 28.57
N LYS A 8 11.31 7.09 29.20
CA LYS A 8 11.01 5.67 28.93
C LYS A 8 10.52 5.46 27.51
N THR A 9 9.58 6.29 27.03
CA THR A 9 9.10 6.23 25.63
C THR A 9 10.22 6.49 24.62
N ARG A 10 11.11 7.43 24.89
CA ARG A 10 12.24 7.72 24.00
C ARG A 10 13.25 6.57 23.95
N ALA A 11 13.55 5.96 25.10
CA ALA A 11 14.43 4.80 25.18
C ALA A 11 13.85 3.60 24.41
N GLU A 12 12.55 3.33 24.57
CA GLU A 12 11.84 2.28 23.83
C GLU A 12 11.82 2.53 22.31
N GLN A 13 11.60 3.79 21.89
CA GLN A 13 11.64 4.17 20.47
C GLN A 13 13.04 3.98 19.87
N LEU A 14 14.10 4.37 20.59
CA LEU A 14 15.47 4.21 20.16
C LEU A 14 15.84 2.72 20.05
N ALA A 15 15.46 1.91 21.04
CA ALA A 15 15.72 0.47 21.01
C ALA A 15 15.06 -0.21 19.79
N ARG A 16 13.79 0.12 19.48
CA ARG A 16 13.10 -0.40 18.29
C ARG A 16 13.74 0.08 16.98
N HIS A 17 14.25 1.30 16.96
CA HIS A 17 14.93 1.85 15.80
C HIS A 17 16.25 1.11 15.52
N GLU A 18 17.05 0.87 16.56
CA GLU A 18 18.30 0.12 16.43
C GLU A 18 18.06 -1.36 16.06
N GLU A 19 17.03 -1.99 16.65
CA GLU A 19 16.60 -3.34 16.27
C GLU A 19 16.24 -3.43 14.77
N LYS A 20 15.44 -2.48 14.28
CA LYS A 20 15.07 -2.40 12.86
C LYS A 20 16.28 -2.22 11.95
N LYS A 21 17.20 -1.33 12.31
CA LYS A 21 18.44 -1.09 11.56
C LYS A 21 19.29 -2.34 11.48
N LYS A 22 19.51 -3.01 12.62
CA LYS A 22 20.29 -4.24 12.68
C LYS A 22 19.64 -5.33 11.82
N PHE A 23 18.33 -5.54 11.97
CA PHE A 23 17.61 -6.52 11.17
C PHE A 23 17.71 -6.24 9.67
N ALA A 24 17.54 -4.99 9.25
CA ALA A 24 17.68 -4.61 7.85
C ALA A 24 19.09 -4.86 7.32
N ALA A 25 20.13 -4.51 8.09
CA ALA A 25 21.52 -4.77 7.72
C ALA A 25 21.81 -6.27 7.56
N ASP A 26 21.40 -7.08 8.55
CA ASP A 26 21.56 -8.53 8.53
C ASP A 26 20.81 -9.16 7.35
N TRP A 27 19.60 -8.68 7.07
CA TRP A 27 18.80 -9.17 5.95
C TRP A 27 19.42 -8.82 4.59
N ILE A 28 19.88 -7.58 4.41
CA ILE A 28 20.55 -7.15 3.16
C ILE A 28 21.85 -7.90 2.94
N ALA A 29 22.62 -8.17 3.99
CA ALA A 29 23.83 -8.98 3.89
C ALA A 29 23.55 -10.40 3.37
N ALA A 30 22.39 -10.97 3.70
CA ALA A 30 22.00 -12.32 3.30
C ALA A 30 21.24 -12.40 1.97
N HIS A 31 20.41 -11.41 1.63
CA HIS A 31 19.45 -11.49 0.52
C HIS A 31 19.52 -10.31 -0.46
N GLY A 32 20.20 -9.22 -0.10
CA GLY A 32 20.31 -8.04 -0.94
C GLY A 32 21.14 -8.32 -2.20
N THR A 33 20.97 -7.49 -3.22
CA THR A 33 21.82 -7.54 -4.41
C THR A 33 23.28 -7.20 -4.06
N PRO A 34 24.27 -7.58 -4.88
CA PRO A 34 25.66 -7.22 -4.63
C PRO A 34 25.87 -5.71 -4.43
N GLU A 35 25.15 -4.88 -5.17
CA GLU A 35 25.20 -3.42 -5.02
C GLU A 35 24.63 -2.95 -3.67
N GLN A 36 23.50 -3.52 -3.25
CA GLN A 36 22.90 -3.20 -1.95
C GLN A 36 23.80 -3.60 -0.80
N GLN A 37 24.46 -4.76 -0.88
CA GLN A 37 25.43 -5.23 0.12
C GLN A 37 26.63 -4.27 0.22
N VAL A 38 27.16 -3.80 -0.92
CA VAL A 38 28.25 -2.82 -0.94
C VAL A 38 27.81 -1.50 -0.30
N ARG A 39 26.64 -0.96 -0.69
CA ARG A 39 26.12 0.28 -0.09
C ARG A 39 25.78 0.14 1.39
N GLN A 40 25.30 -1.02 1.82
CA GLN A 40 25.02 -1.32 3.22
C GLN A 40 26.32 -1.39 4.04
N SER A 41 27.36 -2.05 3.54
CA SER A 41 28.66 -2.12 4.23
C SER A 41 29.37 -0.76 4.29
N ALA A 42 29.14 0.12 3.32
CA ALA A 42 29.58 1.52 3.34
C ALA A 42 28.69 2.44 4.20
N GLY A 43 27.57 1.94 4.75
CA GLY A 43 26.64 2.73 5.58
C GLY A 43 25.84 3.78 4.83
N VAL A 44 25.73 3.66 3.50
CA VAL A 44 25.06 4.62 2.61
C VAL A 44 23.77 4.07 1.98
N LEU A 45 23.37 2.84 2.31
CA LEU A 45 22.09 2.29 1.87
C LEU A 45 20.95 2.91 2.70
N PRO A 46 19.95 3.57 2.06
CA PRO A 46 18.77 4.06 2.76
C PRO A 46 17.97 2.91 3.34
N ILE A 47 17.42 3.09 4.55
CA ILE A 47 16.60 2.05 5.19
C ILE A 47 15.31 1.79 4.41
N GLU A 48 14.78 2.80 3.72
CA GLU A 48 13.61 2.71 2.84
C GLU A 48 13.86 1.71 1.70
N GLU A 49 15.05 1.74 1.10
CA GLU A 49 15.42 0.79 0.05
C GLU A 49 15.50 -0.64 0.59
N ALA A 50 16.02 -0.83 1.81
CA ALA A 50 16.02 -2.14 2.45
C ALA A 50 14.60 -2.63 2.76
N ILE A 51 13.70 -1.74 3.19
CA ILE A 51 12.28 -2.03 3.40
C ILE A 51 11.60 -2.43 2.09
N ASP A 52 11.87 -1.71 0.99
CA ASP A 52 11.33 -2.04 -0.32
C ASP A 52 11.79 -3.42 -0.78
N ALA A 53 13.09 -3.73 -0.65
CA ALA A 53 13.63 -5.05 -0.98
C ALA A 53 13.01 -6.18 -0.12
N MET A 54 12.87 -5.97 1.19
CA MET A 54 12.18 -6.92 2.08
C MET A 54 10.70 -7.07 1.70
N THR A 55 10.04 -5.99 1.28
CA THR A 55 8.64 -5.98 0.84
C THR A 55 8.49 -6.75 -0.47
N ASP A 56 9.39 -6.56 -1.43
CA ASP A 56 9.42 -7.32 -2.68
C ASP A 56 9.68 -8.80 -2.44
N PHE A 57 10.58 -9.13 -1.53
CA PHE A 57 10.82 -10.51 -1.13
C PHE A 57 9.58 -11.14 -0.47
N ALA A 58 9.00 -10.49 0.54
CA ALA A 58 7.85 -11.01 1.29
C ALA A 58 6.61 -11.20 0.42
N PHE A 59 6.38 -10.30 -0.54
CA PHE A 59 5.25 -10.37 -1.46
C PHE A 59 5.62 -10.93 -2.84
N GLY A 60 6.80 -11.50 -3.00
CA GLY A 60 7.29 -12.13 -4.22
C GLY A 60 6.32 -13.16 -4.83
N PRO A 61 5.61 -13.99 -4.04
CA PRO A 61 4.58 -14.89 -4.57
C PRO A 61 3.43 -14.21 -5.34
N PHE A 62 3.28 -12.89 -5.25
CA PHE A 62 2.26 -12.11 -5.94
C PHE A 62 2.84 -11.09 -6.92
N VAL A 63 4.06 -11.30 -7.41
CA VAL A 63 4.73 -10.38 -8.35
C VAL A 63 3.90 -10.12 -9.61
N ASP A 64 3.16 -11.12 -10.09
CA ASP A 64 2.31 -11.03 -11.28
C ASP A 64 0.96 -10.34 -11.02
N ARG A 65 0.64 -10.02 -9.76
CA ARG A 65 -0.59 -9.31 -9.44
C ARG A 65 -0.42 -7.81 -9.61
N PRO A 66 -1.34 -7.13 -10.33
CA PRO A 66 -1.33 -5.69 -10.42
C PRO A 66 -1.39 -5.03 -9.04
N ARG A 67 -0.52 -4.03 -8.83
CA ARG A 67 -0.50 -3.23 -7.60
C ARG A 67 -1.56 -2.15 -7.69
N TYR A 68 -2.24 -1.87 -6.58
CA TYR A 68 -3.18 -0.76 -6.51
C TYR A 68 -2.46 0.58 -6.72
N VAL A 69 -2.86 1.33 -7.75
CA VAL A 69 -2.35 2.68 -8.02
C VAL A 69 -3.38 3.72 -7.59
N PRO A 70 -2.99 4.77 -6.83
CA PRO A 70 -3.87 5.89 -6.49
C PRO A 70 -4.09 6.86 -7.67
N ASP A 71 -4.77 6.41 -8.73
CA ASP A 71 -5.03 7.12 -9.99
C ASP A 71 -6.34 7.95 -9.97
N GLY A 72 -6.67 8.55 -8.82
CA GLY A 72 -7.98 9.20 -8.62
C GLY A 72 -8.31 10.33 -9.58
N VAL A 73 -7.32 11.13 -10.00
CA VAL A 73 -7.51 12.19 -11.01
C VAL A 73 -7.94 11.58 -12.34
N SER A 74 -7.24 10.55 -12.81
CA SER A 74 -7.53 9.87 -14.07
C SER A 74 -8.94 9.27 -14.06
N ARG A 75 -9.34 8.62 -12.96
CA ARG A 75 -10.69 8.04 -12.83
C ARG A 75 -11.81 9.07 -12.94
N ILE A 76 -11.67 10.22 -12.27
CA ILE A 76 -12.66 11.30 -12.36
C ILE A 76 -12.66 11.93 -13.75
N GLN A 77 -11.47 12.15 -14.32
CA GLN A 77 -11.32 12.67 -15.68
C GLN A 77 -12.03 11.78 -16.71
N GLU A 78 -11.89 10.45 -16.61
CA GLU A 78 -12.58 9.48 -17.47
C GLU A 78 -14.10 9.52 -17.31
N VAL A 79 -14.60 9.53 -16.07
CA VAL A 79 -16.06 9.63 -15.83
C VAL A 79 -16.64 10.94 -16.36
N LEU A 80 -15.93 12.06 -16.19
CA LEU A 80 -16.36 13.35 -16.73
C LEU A 80 -16.38 13.33 -18.25
N LYS A 81 -15.38 12.74 -18.92
CA LYS A 81 -15.37 12.56 -20.37
C LYS A 81 -16.56 11.73 -20.87
N CYS A 82 -16.94 10.68 -20.14
CA CYS A 82 -18.08 9.85 -20.50
C CYS A 82 -19.44 10.54 -20.27
N ARG A 83 -19.58 11.33 -19.18
CA ARG A 83 -20.84 12.03 -18.84
C ARG A 83 -21.07 13.31 -19.64
N LEU A 84 -20.02 14.06 -19.95
CA LEU A 84 -20.10 15.31 -20.70
C LEU A 84 -20.03 14.97 -22.18
N LEU A 85 -21.19 14.81 -22.83
CA LEU A 85 -21.30 14.70 -24.29
C LEU A 85 -20.42 15.77 -24.97
N ALA A 86 -19.46 15.32 -25.77
CA ALA A 86 -18.55 16.07 -26.66
C ALA A 86 -18.62 17.61 -26.56
N GLY A 87 -17.75 18.21 -25.74
CA GLY A 87 -17.50 19.66 -25.82
C GLY A 87 -17.00 20.34 -24.54
N GLY A 88 -17.16 19.72 -23.37
CA GLY A 88 -16.66 20.27 -22.10
C GLY A 88 -15.29 19.71 -21.74
N GLU A 89 -14.20 20.31 -22.20
CA GLU A 89 -12.86 20.01 -21.66
C GLU A 89 -12.80 20.47 -20.20
N THR A 90 -13.08 19.54 -19.28
CA THR A 90 -12.85 19.76 -17.86
C THR A 90 -11.53 19.12 -17.49
N THR A 91 -10.48 19.91 -17.33
CA THR A 91 -9.22 19.42 -16.75
C THR A 91 -9.43 19.20 -15.25
N VAL A 92 -9.23 17.97 -14.78
CA VAL A 92 -9.30 17.61 -13.37
C VAL A 92 -7.88 17.68 -12.79
N THR A 93 -7.73 18.38 -11.67
CA THR A 93 -6.50 18.38 -10.90
C THR A 93 -6.66 17.59 -9.60
N ALA A 94 -5.57 17.25 -8.93
CA ALA A 94 -5.62 16.63 -7.60
C ALA A 94 -6.40 17.50 -6.59
N ALA A 95 -6.39 18.83 -6.75
CA ALA A 95 -7.13 19.74 -5.89
C ALA A 95 -8.66 19.59 -6.04
N ASP A 96 -9.14 19.17 -7.21
CA ASP A 96 -10.56 18.98 -7.51
C ASP A 96 -11.11 17.64 -6.99
N VAL A 97 -10.25 16.78 -6.47
CA VAL A 97 -10.60 15.40 -6.10
C VAL A 97 -10.55 15.21 -4.58
N ALA A 98 -11.54 14.52 -4.04
CA ALA A 98 -11.54 14.02 -2.67
C ALA A 98 -11.44 12.50 -2.70
N VAL A 99 -10.43 11.96 -2.02
CA VAL A 99 -10.20 10.52 -1.87
C VAL A 99 -10.58 10.11 -0.46
N SER A 100 -11.38 9.07 -0.35
CA SER A 100 -11.71 8.40 0.91
C SER A 100 -11.39 6.92 0.80
N SER A 101 -11.12 6.28 1.92
CA SER A 101 -10.76 4.88 1.95
C SER A 101 -11.16 4.22 3.24
N THR A 102 -11.85 3.09 3.14
CA THR A 102 -12.29 2.29 4.28
C THR A 102 -12.11 0.81 3.98
N ASN A 103 -12.20 -0.01 5.02
CA ASN A 103 -12.36 -1.46 4.80
C ASN A 103 -13.77 -1.70 4.24
N ALA A 104 -13.90 -2.63 3.30
CA ALA A 104 -15.20 -3.03 2.79
C ALA A 104 -15.95 -3.82 3.87
N GLU A 105 -17.22 -3.47 4.10
CA GLU A 105 -18.09 -4.18 5.06
C GLU A 105 -18.68 -5.46 4.45
N THR A 106 -18.81 -5.48 3.13
CA THR A 106 -19.31 -6.62 2.35
C THR A 106 -18.36 -6.92 1.19
N MET A 107 -18.41 -8.16 0.71
CA MET A 107 -17.57 -8.66 -0.37
C MET A 107 -18.40 -9.54 -1.29
N THR A 108 -18.13 -9.49 -2.59
CA THR A 108 -18.65 -10.48 -3.54
C THR A 108 -17.97 -11.84 -3.32
N ALA A 109 -18.56 -12.91 -3.85
CA ALA A 109 -17.95 -14.24 -3.81
C ALA A 109 -16.55 -14.26 -4.47
N ALA A 110 -16.38 -13.51 -5.56
CA ALA A 110 -15.09 -13.38 -6.24
C ALA A 110 -14.04 -12.65 -5.38
N GLN A 111 -14.43 -11.56 -4.71
CA GLN A 111 -13.54 -10.84 -3.78
C GLN A 111 -13.15 -11.69 -2.57
N TRP A 112 -14.11 -12.46 -2.04
CA TRP A 112 -13.83 -13.40 -0.97
C TRP A 112 -12.85 -14.51 -1.41
N ALA A 113 -13.03 -15.05 -2.62
CA ALA A 113 -12.09 -16.01 -3.19
C ALA A 113 -10.69 -15.42 -3.32
N ALA A 114 -10.56 -14.20 -3.86
CA ALA A 114 -9.28 -13.52 -3.99
C ALA A 114 -8.58 -13.33 -2.62
N ILE A 115 -9.31 -12.94 -1.58
CA ILE A 115 -8.74 -12.83 -0.22
C ILE A 115 -8.21 -14.18 0.28
N ASN A 116 -8.93 -15.27 0.02
CA ASN A 116 -8.51 -16.60 0.46
C ASN A 116 -7.28 -17.10 -0.31
N GLU A 117 -7.10 -16.70 -1.58
CA GLU A 117 -5.86 -16.97 -2.32
C GLU A 117 -4.64 -16.32 -1.65
N PHE A 118 -4.77 -15.06 -1.20
CA PHE A 118 -3.70 -14.40 -0.45
C PHE A 118 -3.41 -15.10 0.88
N ARG A 119 -4.44 -15.48 1.63
CA ARG A 119 -4.30 -16.17 2.92
C ARG A 119 -3.70 -17.57 2.78
N ALA A 120 -3.98 -18.27 1.68
CA ALA A 120 -3.43 -19.60 1.44
C ALA A 120 -1.90 -19.56 1.24
N VAL A 121 -1.40 -18.51 0.59
CA VAL A 121 0.03 -18.33 0.31
C VAL A 121 0.76 -17.66 1.49
N LEU A 122 0.10 -16.70 2.16
CA LEU A 122 0.62 -16.01 3.35
C LEU A 122 -0.31 -16.23 4.55
N PRO A 123 -0.21 -17.39 5.24
CA PRO A 123 -1.13 -17.76 6.32
C PRO A 123 -1.09 -16.81 7.52
N ASP A 124 0.05 -16.17 7.76
CA ASP A 124 0.24 -15.23 8.87
C ASP A 124 -0.06 -13.77 8.48
N ALA A 125 -0.47 -13.51 7.24
CA ALA A 125 -0.81 -12.16 6.80
C ALA A 125 -2.24 -11.77 7.17
N THR A 126 -2.40 -10.52 7.58
CA THR A 126 -3.71 -9.88 7.64
C THR A 126 -4.08 -9.42 6.24
N VAL A 127 -5.14 -10.01 5.69
CA VAL A 127 -5.68 -9.67 4.36
C VAL A 127 -7.06 -9.05 4.51
N VAL A 128 -7.22 -7.83 4.00
CA VAL A 128 -8.47 -7.06 4.04
C VAL A 128 -8.81 -6.48 2.68
N LEU A 129 -10.10 -6.49 2.31
CA LEU A 129 -10.57 -5.72 1.15
C LEU A 129 -10.79 -4.28 1.58
N ARG A 130 -10.27 -3.35 0.80
CA ARG A 130 -10.48 -1.92 0.95
C ARG A 130 -11.30 -1.39 -0.20
N ILE A 131 -12.16 -0.44 0.11
CA ILE A 131 -12.84 0.39 -0.87
C ILE A 131 -12.23 1.78 -0.83
N HIS A 132 -11.75 2.23 -1.98
CA HIS A 132 -11.29 3.58 -2.22
C HIS A 132 -12.35 4.28 -3.05
N SER A 133 -12.95 5.33 -2.50
CA SER A 133 -13.89 6.16 -3.24
C SER A 133 -13.20 7.47 -3.58
N VAL A 134 -13.16 7.76 -4.87
CA VAL A 134 -12.66 9.01 -5.42
C VAL A 134 -13.86 9.81 -5.88
N SER A 135 -14.01 11.04 -5.39
CA SER A 135 -15.14 11.90 -5.73
C SER A 135 -14.68 13.25 -6.27
N TRP A 136 -15.45 13.82 -7.18
CA TRP A 136 -15.23 15.18 -7.65
C TRP A 136 -15.79 16.18 -6.65
N LYS A 137 -14.98 17.16 -6.22
CA LYS A 137 -15.39 18.12 -5.19
C LYS A 137 -16.49 19.06 -5.67
N LYS A 138 -16.54 19.37 -6.98
CA LYS A 138 -17.54 20.26 -7.57
C LYS A 138 -18.92 19.62 -7.67
N ASP A 139 -18.97 18.30 -7.86
CA ASP A 139 -20.20 17.52 -7.80
C ASP A 139 -19.91 16.15 -7.17
N ARG A 140 -20.30 16.01 -5.91
CA ARG A 140 -20.07 14.80 -5.11
C ARG A 140 -20.93 13.61 -5.55
N SER A 141 -21.90 13.80 -6.45
CA SER A 141 -22.62 12.69 -7.08
C SER A 141 -21.73 11.90 -8.04
N ILE A 142 -20.62 12.51 -8.49
CA ILE A 142 -19.59 11.86 -9.28
C ILE A 142 -18.57 11.25 -8.31
N ALA A 143 -18.77 9.97 -8.01
CA ALA A 143 -17.87 9.16 -7.21
C ALA A 143 -17.57 7.83 -7.91
N VAL A 144 -16.31 7.42 -7.87
CA VAL A 144 -15.81 6.19 -8.48
C VAL A 144 -15.22 5.32 -7.38
N PRO A 145 -15.94 4.28 -6.92
CA PRO A 145 -15.39 3.30 -6.02
C PRO A 145 -14.41 2.37 -6.75
N CYS A 146 -13.38 1.95 -6.06
CA CYS A 146 -12.45 0.93 -6.52
C CYS A 146 -12.01 0.08 -5.33
N PHE A 147 -11.83 -1.20 -5.57
CA PHE A 147 -11.44 -2.14 -4.54
C PHE A 147 -9.95 -2.46 -4.63
N GLY A 148 -9.31 -2.56 -3.47
CA GLY A 148 -7.93 -2.98 -3.32
C GLY A 148 -7.83 -4.09 -2.27
N VAL A 149 -6.99 -5.10 -2.51
CA VAL A 149 -6.69 -6.12 -1.51
C VAL A 149 -5.42 -5.71 -0.77
N LEU A 150 -5.60 -5.31 0.48
CA LEU A 150 -4.52 -4.91 1.35
C LEU A 150 -4.00 -6.12 2.13
N VAL A 151 -2.73 -6.43 1.92
CA VAL A 151 -2.01 -7.48 2.62
C VAL A 151 -0.98 -6.84 3.56
N THR A 152 -1.05 -7.21 4.83
CA THR A 152 -0.13 -6.75 5.87
C THR A 152 0.47 -7.96 6.58
N GLN A 153 1.79 -8.02 6.68
CA GLN A 153 2.47 -9.13 7.35
C GLN A 153 3.60 -8.61 8.25
N ARG A 154 3.87 -9.34 9.34
CA ARG A 154 5.06 -9.11 10.16
C ARG A 154 6.27 -9.73 9.48
N PHE A 155 7.35 -8.98 9.39
CA PHE A 155 8.63 -9.44 8.86
C PHE A 155 9.74 -9.00 9.81
N GLY A 156 10.06 -9.86 10.77
CA GLY A 156 10.89 -9.51 11.92
C GLY A 156 10.31 -8.30 12.69
N PRO A 157 11.10 -7.23 12.92
CA PRO A 157 10.63 -6.02 13.60
C PRO A 157 9.82 -5.08 12.68
N PHE A 158 9.67 -5.41 11.40
CA PHE A 158 8.90 -4.64 10.44
C PHE A 158 7.47 -5.15 10.29
N THR A 159 6.57 -4.23 9.94
CA THR A 159 5.25 -4.55 9.41
C THR A 159 5.25 -4.11 7.96
N LEU A 160 5.27 -5.09 7.06
CA LEU A 160 5.30 -4.85 5.62
C LEU A 160 3.87 -4.83 5.09
N ARG A 161 3.62 -3.94 4.14
CA ARG A 161 2.29 -3.69 3.60
C ARG A 161 2.37 -3.58 2.08
N ARG A 162 1.47 -4.27 1.39
CA ARG A 162 1.25 -4.10 -0.06
C ARG A 162 -0.23 -4.16 -0.37
N GLU A 163 -0.65 -3.30 -1.29
CA GLU A 163 -2.03 -3.24 -1.75
C GLU A 163 -2.07 -3.60 -3.23
N PHE A 164 -2.90 -4.59 -3.56
CA PHE A 164 -3.08 -5.12 -4.90
C PHE A 164 -4.41 -4.64 -5.46
N GLU A 165 -4.52 -4.50 -6.77
CA GLU A 165 -5.81 -4.24 -7.40
C GLU A 165 -6.72 -5.46 -7.20
N ASP A 166 -7.99 -5.21 -6.93
CA ASP A 166 -9.01 -6.22 -7.15
C ASP A 166 -9.13 -6.41 -8.67
N SER A 167 -8.57 -7.51 -9.18
CA SER A 167 -8.35 -7.79 -10.61
C SER A 167 -9.63 -7.94 -11.44
N ARG A 168 -10.80 -7.59 -10.91
CA ARG A 168 -12.04 -7.43 -11.66
C ARG A 168 -12.65 -6.07 -11.32
N ARG A 169 -12.26 -5.04 -12.09
CA ARG A 169 -13.11 -3.84 -12.23
C ARG A 169 -14.51 -4.35 -12.61
N PRO A 170 -15.58 -3.97 -11.90
CA PRO A 170 -16.90 -4.12 -12.50
C PRO A 170 -16.85 -3.31 -13.80
N GLU A 171 -17.06 -3.98 -14.93
CA GLU A 171 -17.29 -3.28 -16.18
C GLU A 171 -18.45 -2.30 -15.97
N PRO A 172 -18.37 -1.10 -16.56
CA PRO A 172 -19.37 -0.05 -16.38
C PRO A 172 -20.77 -0.48 -16.84
#